data_AF-L9WZN1-F1
#
_entry.id   AF-L9WZN1-F1
#
_cell.length_a   1.000
_cell.length_b   1.000
_cell.length_c   1.000
_cell.angle_alpha   90.00
_cell.angle_beta   90.00
_cell.angle_gamma   90.00
#
_symmetry.space_group_name_H-M   'P 1'
#
loop_
_entity.id
_entity.type
_entity.pdbx_description
1 polymer ?
#
loop_
_entity_poly.entity_id
_entity_poly.type
_entity_poly.pdbx_seq_one_letter_code
_entity_poly.pdbx_strand_id
1 'polypeptide(L)' 'MRVPKQLRDGHTEDAVVREIEDENGNVITVDFGSDAADMSVDVVDETVIVVMDNRQFQFDLPAGATEVSANNGILTISE' A
#
# COMPACT_ATOMS: atom_id res chain seq x y z
N MET A 1 -5.19 12.79 -0.13
CA MET A 1 -5.64 11.38 -0.20
C MET A 1 -6.28 10.90 1.10
N ARG A 2 -6.91 9.72 1.12
CA ARG A 2 -7.39 9.05 2.34
C ARG A 2 -7.03 7.56 2.31
N VAL A 3 -6.61 7.00 3.45
CA VAL A 3 -6.30 5.56 3.55
C VAL A 3 -7.52 4.70 3.19
N PRO A 4 -7.39 3.75 2.25
CA PRO A 4 -8.45 2.81 1.86
C PRO A 4 -8.95 2.03 3.06
N LYS A 5 -10.26 1.78 3.12
CA LYS A 5 -10.87 1.10 4.28
C LYS A 5 -10.27 -0.28 4.49
N GLN A 6 -9.93 -0.99 3.41
CA GLN A 6 -9.31 -2.30 3.42
C GLN A 6 -7.94 -2.30 4.12
N LEU A 7 -7.15 -1.22 4.01
CA LEU A 7 -5.88 -1.06 4.73
C LEU A 7 -6.10 -0.70 6.21
N ARG A 8 -7.21 -0.01 6.53
CA ARG A 8 -7.56 0.38 7.90
C ARG A 8 -8.21 -0.75 8.71
N ASP A 9 -9.04 -1.54 8.04
CA ASP A 9 -9.87 -2.58 8.63
C ASP A 9 -9.18 -3.97 8.57
N GLY A 10 -8.20 -4.17 7.68
CA GLY A 10 -7.55 -5.47 7.44
C GLY A 10 -6.35 -5.71 8.35
N HIS A 11 -6.33 -6.71 9.24
CA HIS A 11 -6.33 -8.16 8.96
C HIS A 11 -5.13 -8.67 8.16
N THR A 12 -4.02 -7.95 8.18
CA THR A 12 -2.70 -8.59 8.13
C THR A 12 -2.19 -8.49 9.55
N GLU A 13 -2.10 -9.58 10.31
CA GLU A 13 -1.65 -9.53 11.72
C GLU A 13 -0.25 -8.89 11.86
N ASP A 14 0.46 -8.72 10.74
CA ASP A 14 1.83 -8.21 10.64
C ASP A 14 1.99 -6.86 9.93
N ALA A 15 0.94 -6.26 9.33
CA ALA A 15 1.10 -5.02 8.55
C ALA A 15 0.84 -3.74 9.35
N VAL A 16 1.74 -2.75 9.24
CA VAL A 16 1.64 -1.44 9.89
C VAL A 16 1.35 -0.38 8.84
N VAL A 17 0.20 0.30 8.97
CA VAL A 17 -0.20 1.40 8.09
C VAL A 17 0.16 2.73 8.72
N ARG A 18 0.80 3.60 7.94
CA ARG A 18 1.16 4.96 8.33
C ARG A 18 0.75 5.95 7.25
N GLU A 19 0.19 7.08 7.68
CA GLU A 19 -0.08 8.25 6.83
C GLU A 19 0.87 9.37 7.26
N ILE A 20 1.52 10.00 6.29
CA ILE A 20 2.47 11.08 6.48
C ILE A 20 2.12 12.18 5.49
N GLU A 21 2.15 13.43 5.92
CA GLU A 21 2.13 14.58 5.02
C GLU A 21 3.57 15.09 4.91
N ASP A 22 4.07 15.24 3.69
CA ASP A 22 5.40 15.79 3.41
C ASP A 22 5.32 17.00 2.45
N GLU A 23 6.48 17.46 1.97
CA GLU A 23 6.59 18.60 1.06
C GLU A 23 6.04 18.35 -0.35
N ASN A 24 5.81 17.08 -0.72
CA ASN A 24 5.23 16.66 -1.99
C ASN A 24 3.74 16.30 -1.89
N GLY A 25 3.20 16.16 -0.68
CA GLY A 25 1.76 15.97 -0.46
C GLY A 25 1.46 14.88 0.57
N ASN A 26 0.31 14.23 0.41
CA ASN A 26 -0.06 13.11 1.27
C ASN A 26 0.64 11.82 0.80
N VAL A 27 1.27 11.10 1.72
CA VAL A 27 1.94 9.83 1.47
C VAL A 27 1.38 8.78 2.42
N ILE A 28 0.95 7.66 1.86
CA ILE A 28 0.50 6.49 2.59
C ILE A 28 1.57 5.41 2.46
N THR A 29 2.04 4.91 3.59
CA THR A 29 3.03 3.84 3.65
C THR A 29 2.44 2.65 4.39
N VAL A 30 2.60 1.46 3.84
CA VAL A 30 2.21 0.20 4.48
C VAL A 30 3.42 -0.70 4.57
N ASP A 31 3.82 -1.04 5.79
CA ASP A 31 4.91 -1.98 6.07
C ASP A 31 4.32 -3.37 6.26
N PHE A 32 4.66 -4.31 5.37
CA PHE A 32 4.25 -5.71 5.43
C PHE A 32 5.29 -6.62 6.09
N GLY A 33 6.36 -6.05 6.65
CA GLY A 33 7.44 -6.75 7.32
C GLY A 33 8.50 -7.33 6.38
N SER A 34 9.58 -7.87 6.98
CA SER A 34 10.74 -8.41 6.24
C SER A 34 10.44 -9.63 5.38
N ASP A 35 9.38 -10.38 5.71
CA ASP A 35 8.96 -11.56 4.96
C ASP A 35 8.31 -11.17 3.61
N ALA A 36 7.98 -9.89 3.43
CA ALA A 36 7.44 -9.34 2.20
C ALA A 36 8.53 -8.77 1.27
N ALA A 37 9.78 -9.20 1.39
CA ALA A 37 10.88 -8.66 0.57
C ALA A 37 10.63 -8.82 -0.94
N ASP A 38 10.04 -9.94 -1.35
CA ASP A 38 9.68 -10.25 -2.74
C ASP A 38 8.29 -9.73 -3.15
N MET A 39 7.78 -8.71 -2.44
CA MET A 39 6.50 -8.07 -2.76
C MET A 39 6.51 -7.47 -4.16
N SER A 40 5.41 -7.69 -4.87
CA SER A 40 5.09 -7.01 -6.13
C SER A 40 3.77 -6.26 -6.00
N VAL A 41 3.68 -5.15 -6.72
CA VAL A 41 2.47 -4.33 -6.80
C VAL A 41 2.11 -4.12 -8.26
N ASP A 42 0.82 -4.19 -8.55
CA ASP A 42 0.24 -3.83 -9.84
C ASP A 42 -1.01 -2.97 -9.63
N VAL A 43 -1.32 -2.13 -10.61
CA VAL A 43 -2.50 -1.26 -10.58
C VAL A 43 -3.30 -1.50 -11.84
N VAL A 44 -4.54 -1.97 -11.66
CA VAL A 44 -5.49 -2.20 -12.76
C VAL A 44 -6.71 -1.31 -12.52
N ASP A 45 -6.96 -0.40 -13.46
CA ASP A 45 -7.93 0.69 -13.31
C ASP A 45 -7.69 1.47 -12.01
N GLU A 46 -8.61 1.38 -11.05
CA GLU A 46 -8.54 2.03 -9.73
C GLU A 46 -8.30 1.01 -8.61
N THR A 47 -7.79 -0.18 -8.92
CA THR A 47 -7.51 -1.24 -7.94
C THR A 47 -6.01 -1.48 -7.82
N VAL A 48 -5.50 -1.39 -6.59
CA VAL A 48 -4.13 -1.79 -6.26
C VAL A 48 -4.13 -3.26 -5.85
N ILE A 49 -3.24 -4.02 -6.47
CA ILE A 49 -3.05 -5.45 -6.22
C ILE A 49 -1.65 -5.63 -5.66
N VAL A 50 -1.56 -6.17 -4.44
CA VAL A 50 -0.29 -6.49 -3.78
C VAL A 50 -0.17 -8.00 -3.68
N VAL A 51 0.94 -8.56 -4.17
CA VAL A 51 1.22 -10.00 -4.13
C VAL A 51 2.53 -10.24 -3.39
N MET A 52 2.49 -11.15 -2.43
CA MET A 52 3.63 -11.53 -1.57
C MET A 52 3.54 -13.03 -1.26
N ASP A 53 4.53 -13.82 -1.66
CA ASP A 53 4.54 -15.28 -1.49
C ASP A 53 3.21 -15.94 -1.89
N ASN A 54 2.48 -16.47 -0.90
CA ASN A 54 1.18 -17.13 -1.04
C ASN A 54 -0.01 -16.23 -0.63
N ARG A 55 0.22 -14.92 -0.50
CA ARG A 55 -0.77 -13.93 -0.06
C ARG A 55 -1.01 -12.90 -1.17
N GLN A 56 -2.26 -12.45 -1.28
CA GLN A 56 -2.65 -11.38 -2.17
C GLN A 56 -3.64 -10.46 -1.46
N PHE A 57 -3.44 -9.16 -1.63
CA PHE A 57 -4.31 -8.12 -1.11
C PHE A 57 -4.78 -7.24 -2.25
N GLN A 58 -6.02 -6.78 -2.16
CA GLN A 58 -6.60 -5.86 -3.13
C GLN A 58 -7.36 -4.77 -2.41
N PHE A 59 -7.18 -3.55 -2.85
CA PHE A 59 -7.89 -2.39 -2.31
C PHE A 59 -8.00 -1.28 -3.35
N ASP A 60 -8.95 -0.38 -3.11
CA ASP A 60 -9.18 0.75 -4.00
C ASP A 60 -8.02 1.74 -3.91
N LEU A 61 -7.52 2.19 -5.05
CA LEU A 61 -6.51 3.24 -5.14
C LEU A 61 -7.09 4.53 -4.50
N PRO A 62 -6.40 5.15 -3.53
CA PRO A 62 -6.86 6.39 -2.93
C PRO A 62 -7.09 7.46 -4.00
N ALA A 63 -8.22 8.16 -3.90
CA ALA A 63 -8.49 9.30 -4.78
C ALA A 63 -7.38 10.36 -4.65
N GLY A 64 -6.77 10.72 -5.77
CA GLY A 64 -5.66 11.67 -5.84
C GLY A 64 -4.28 11.03 -5.93
N ALA A 65 -4.14 9.71 -5.75
CA ALA A 65 -2.86 9.03 -5.93
C ALA A 65 -2.36 9.15 -7.38
N THR A 66 -1.08 9.47 -7.56
CA THR A 66 -0.42 9.50 -8.88
C THR A 66 0.68 8.45 -9.00
N GLU A 67 1.21 7.96 -7.88
CA GLU A 67 2.28 6.97 -7.86
C GLU A 67 2.03 5.89 -6.81
N VAL A 68 2.37 4.64 -7.17
CA VAL A 68 2.35 3.47 -6.30
C VAL A 68 3.66 2.72 -6.50
N SER A 69 4.36 2.43 -5.41
CA SER A 69 5.61 1.69 -5.44
C SER A 69 5.71 0.69 -4.30
N ALA A 70 6.45 -0.39 -4.54
CA ALA A 70 6.75 -1.41 -3.54
C ALA A 70 8.27 -1.57 -3.45
N ASN A 71 8.82 -1.53 -2.23
CA ASN A 71 10.23 -1.73 -2.00
C ASN A 71 10.48 -2.42 -0.65
N ASN A 72 11.15 -3.57 -0.67
CA ASN A 72 11.57 -4.28 0.55
C ASN A 72 10.42 -4.48 1.58
N GLY A 73 9.24 -4.92 1.12
CA GLY A 73 8.07 -5.11 1.97
C GLY A 73 7.32 -3.83 2.34
N ILE A 74 7.76 -2.66 1.87
CA ILE A 74 7.08 -1.38 2.09
C ILE A 74 6.34 -0.96 0.82
N LEU A 75 5.03 -0.79 0.93
CA LEU A 75 4.21 -0.18 -0.11
C LEU A 75 4.10 1.31 0.18
N THR A 76 4.33 2.13 -0.84
CA THR A 76 4.19 3.59 -0.78
C THR A 76 3.20 4.05 -1.84
N ILE A 77 2.26 4.90 -1.45
CA ILE A 77 1.27 5.54 -2.33
C ILE A 77 1.37 7.05 -2.10
N SER A 78 1.61 7.81 -3.16
CA SER A 78 1.77 9.27 -3.12
C SER A 78 0.88 9.99 -4.13
N GLU A 79 0.62 11.25 -3.81
CA GLU A 79 -0.09 12.24 -4.65
C GLU A 79 0.83 12.78 -5.74
#